data_AF-A0AAW9DJ54-F1
#
_entry.id   AF-A0AAW9DJ54-F1
#
_cell.length_a   1.000
_cell.length_b   1.000
_cell.length_c   1.000
_cell.angle_alpha   90.00
_cell.angle_beta   90.00
_cell.angle_gamma   90.00
#
_symmetry.space_group_name_H-M   'P 1'
#
loop_
_entity.id
_entity.type
_entity.pdbx_description
1 polymer ?
#
loop_
_entity_poly.entity_id
_entity_poly.type
_entity_poly.pdbx_seq_one_letter_code
_entity_poly.pdbx_strand_id
1 'polypeptide(L)'
;IHVTGDALQRGRDGRWYLNLAGHKNHTKGRRDRWSPIMATSQEEEEWLVAIFQRAGEKKVFHVPKDLILDDFDGKKVPTALKPHKYRAEYAERVYRSVAREISKIRNRKEIIHLRKELVGISLDRKACKIVTKALGHNRPEEFPHSYAYILLKR
;
A
#
# COMPACT_ATOMS: atom_id res chain seq x y z
N ILE A 1 -9.92 11.04 -0.30
CA ILE A 1 -8.48 11.38 -0.39
C ILE A 1 -8.26 12.16 -1.67
N HIS A 2 -7.47 13.23 -1.61
CA HIS A 2 -7.08 14.02 -2.77
C HIS A 2 -5.62 13.72 -3.09
N VAL A 3 -5.38 12.90 -4.11
CA VAL A 3 -4.03 12.57 -4.56
C VAL A 3 -3.66 13.53 -5.69
N THR A 4 -2.57 14.25 -5.51
CA THR A 4 -2.02 15.20 -6.49
C THR A 4 -0.72 14.65 -7.08
N GLY A 5 -0.34 15.08 -8.29
CA GLY A 5 0.84 14.59 -8.99
C GLY A 5 2.15 14.81 -8.22
N ASP A 6 2.27 15.98 -7.59
CA ASP A 6 3.39 16.39 -6.72
C ASP A 6 3.53 15.56 -5.43
N ALA A 7 2.58 14.67 -5.14
CA ALA A 7 2.67 13.71 -4.05
C ALA A 7 3.63 12.55 -4.38
N LEU A 8 3.98 12.34 -5.65
CA LEU A 8 4.97 11.33 -6.03
C LEU A 8 6.38 11.84 -5.80
N GLN A 9 7.14 11.13 -4.97
CA GLN A 9 8.49 11.51 -4.57
C GLN A 9 9.44 10.31 -4.63
N ARG A 10 10.71 10.56 -4.97
CA ARG A 10 11.72 9.51 -5.00
C ARG A 10 12.38 9.38 -3.64
N GLY A 11 12.40 8.16 -3.11
CA GLY A 11 13.07 7.82 -1.86
C GLY A 11 14.59 7.72 -2.02
N ARG A 12 15.29 7.69 -0.88
CA ARG A 12 16.76 7.53 -0.84
C ARG A 12 17.23 6.16 -1.35
N ASP A 13 16.35 5.17 -1.31
CA ASP A 13 16.56 3.83 -1.86
C ASP A 13 16.31 3.76 -3.37
N GLY A 14 16.03 4.89 -4.02
CA GLY A 14 15.79 5.00 -5.44
C GLY A 14 14.36 4.65 -5.87
N ARG A 15 13.51 4.15 -4.97
CA ARG A 15 12.11 3.78 -5.25
C ARG A 15 11.19 5.00 -5.28
N TRP A 16 10.09 4.89 -5.99
CA TRP A 16 9.02 5.89 -5.95
C TRP A 16 8.10 5.68 -4.75
N TYR A 17 7.67 6.78 -4.15
CA TYR A 17 6.75 6.82 -3.02
C TYR A 17 5.62 7.80 -3.28
N LEU A 18 4.42 7.40 -2.92
CA LEU A 18 3.30 8.29 -2.74
C LEU A 18 3.37 8.89 -1.33
N ASN A 19 3.83 10.14 -1.24
CA ASN A 19 3.92 10.93 -0.02
C ASN A 19 2.64 11.77 0.16
N LEU A 20 1.81 11.37 1.12
CA LEU A 20 0.53 12.02 1.36
C LEU A 20 0.59 12.75 2.69
N ALA A 21 0.42 14.07 2.64
CA ALA A 21 0.21 14.90 3.81
C ALA A 21 -1.27 14.85 4.21
N GLY A 22 -1.57 14.45 5.43
CA GLY A 22 -2.91 14.08 5.87
C GLY A 22 -3.92 15.21 5.81
N HIS A 23 -3.48 16.44 6.13
CA HIS A 23 -4.27 17.65 6.01
C HIS A 23 -4.46 18.05 4.54
N LYS A 24 -3.38 18.25 3.76
CA LYS A 24 -3.43 18.62 2.33
C LYS A 24 -4.24 17.62 1.50
N ASN A 25 -3.99 16.33 1.70
CA ASN A 25 -4.55 15.26 0.88
C ASN A 25 -5.85 14.66 1.45
N HIS A 26 -6.40 15.21 2.54
CA HIS A 26 -7.66 14.76 3.14
C HIS A 26 -7.68 13.24 3.41
N THR A 27 -6.63 12.73 4.06
CA THR A 27 -6.52 11.29 4.37
C THR A 27 -7.41 10.93 5.58
N LYS A 28 -7.74 9.64 5.72
CA LYS A 28 -8.51 9.17 6.89
C LYS A 28 -7.72 9.44 8.17
N GLY A 29 -8.35 10.17 9.09
CA GLY A 29 -7.71 10.59 10.34
C GLY A 29 -6.58 11.61 10.18
N ARG A 30 -6.51 12.32 9.04
CA ARG A 30 -5.48 13.35 8.74
C ARG A 30 -4.04 12.85 8.91
N ARG A 31 -3.80 11.58 8.59
CA ARG A 31 -2.50 10.94 8.75
C ARG A 31 -1.61 11.12 7.54
N ASP A 32 -0.37 11.49 7.82
CA ASP A 32 0.71 11.46 6.87
C ASP A 32 1.12 10.02 6.58
N ARG A 33 1.54 9.74 5.35
CA ARG A 33 2.17 8.45 5.04
C ARG A 33 3.02 8.52 3.79
N TRP A 34 4.03 7.65 3.79
CA TRP A 34 4.86 7.32 2.65
C TRP A 34 4.52 5.90 2.22
N SER A 35 3.90 5.78 1.06
CA SER A 35 3.45 4.51 0.49
C SER A 35 4.33 4.19 -0.72
N PRO A 36 5.21 3.17 -0.68
CA PRO A 36 6.03 2.82 -1.85
C PRO A 36 5.15 2.43 -3.04
N ILE A 37 5.54 2.83 -4.25
CA ILE A 37 4.93 2.33 -5.47
C ILE A 37 5.37 0.88 -5.66
N MET A 38 4.40 -0.02 -5.77
CA MET A 38 4.62 -1.47 -5.87
C MET A 38 4.17 -1.97 -7.25
N ALA A 39 4.76 -1.41 -8.30
CA ALA A 39 4.56 -1.85 -9.68
C ALA A 39 5.06 -3.30 -9.87
N THR A 40 4.44 -4.02 -10.79
CA THR A 40 4.75 -5.40 -11.17
C THR A 40 5.73 -5.49 -12.34
N SER A 41 5.89 -4.39 -13.08
CA SER A 41 6.85 -4.27 -14.18
C SER A 41 7.41 -2.85 -14.25
N GLN A 42 8.54 -2.71 -14.94
CA GLN A 42 9.14 -1.41 -15.26
C GLN A 42 8.19 -0.52 -16.06
N GLU A 43 7.49 -1.10 -17.04
CA GLU A 43 6.49 -0.41 -17.86
C GLU A 43 5.33 0.14 -17.02
N GLU A 44 4.83 -0.63 -16.05
CA GLU A 44 3.79 -0.16 -15.11
C GLU A 44 4.32 0.98 -14.24
N GLU A 45 5.56 0.89 -13.77
CA GLU A 45 6.18 1.96 -12.97
C GLU A 45 6.33 3.25 -13.78
N GLU A 46 6.86 3.19 -15.00
CA GLU A 46 7.02 4.33 -15.90
C GLU A 46 5.68 4.99 -16.24
N TRP A 47 4.67 4.17 -16.53
CA TRP A 47 3.31 4.65 -16.78
C TRP A 47 2.72 5.38 -15.56
N LEU A 48 2.86 4.80 -14.36
CA LEU A 48 2.42 5.45 -13.12
C LEU A 48 3.14 6.78 -12.92
N VAL A 49 4.46 6.82 -13.07
CA VAL A 49 5.27 8.03 -12.92
C VAL A 49 4.82 9.11 -13.91
N ALA A 50 4.61 8.76 -15.17
CA ALA A 50 4.18 9.69 -16.22
C ALA A 50 2.81 10.32 -15.89
N ILE A 51 1.85 9.55 -15.36
CA ILE A 51 0.54 10.08 -14.97
C ILE A 51 0.69 11.12 -13.85
N PHE A 52 1.48 10.83 -12.82
CA PHE A 52 1.71 11.76 -11.72
C PHE A 52 2.44 13.03 -12.19
N GLN A 53 3.49 12.89 -13.00
CA GLN A 53 4.23 14.03 -13.55
C GLN A 53 3.32 14.93 -14.40
N ARG A 54 2.48 14.34 -15.25
CA ARG A 54 1.51 15.10 -16.07
C ARG A 54 0.49 15.86 -15.23
N ALA A 55 0.09 15.32 -14.09
CA ALA A 55 -0.86 15.98 -13.19
C ALA A 55 -0.24 17.17 -12.45
N GLY A 56 1.06 17.12 -12.11
CA GLY A 56 1.73 18.19 -11.35
C GLY A 56 1.00 18.47 -10.02
N GLU A 57 0.69 19.73 -9.73
CA GLU A 57 -0.05 20.10 -8.51
C GLU A 57 -1.56 19.72 -8.56
N LYS A 58 -2.06 19.29 -9.71
CA LYS A 58 -3.47 18.92 -9.90
C LYS A 58 -3.74 17.50 -9.42
N LYS A 59 -5.02 17.15 -9.29
CA LYS A 59 -5.43 15.78 -8.93
C LYS A 59 -5.02 14.81 -10.04
N VAL A 60 -4.44 13.68 -9.64
CA VAL A 60 -4.01 12.61 -10.56
C VAL A 60 -5.20 11.93 -11.21
N PHE A 61 -6.24 11.67 -10.43
CA PHE A 61 -7.49 11.07 -10.90
C PHE A 61 -8.66 12.01 -10.61
N HIS A 62 -9.40 12.34 -11.66
CA HIS A 62 -10.68 13.04 -11.57
C HIS A 62 -11.77 11.97 -11.65
N VAL A 63 -12.21 11.47 -10.50
CA VAL A 63 -13.37 10.58 -10.43
C VAL A 63 -14.60 11.47 -10.24
N PRO A 64 -15.50 11.62 -11.23
CA PRO A 64 -16.78 12.30 -11.00
C PRO A 64 -17.56 11.53 -9.92
N LYS A 65 -18.25 12.26 -9.03
CA LYS A 65 -18.92 11.65 -7.86
C LYS A 65 -20.06 10.70 -8.25
N ASP A 66 -20.56 10.88 -9.46
CA ASP A 66 -21.66 10.22 -10.14
C ASP A 66 -21.19 9.13 -11.12
N LEU A 67 -19.89 9.01 -11.37
CA LEU A 67 -19.34 8.01 -12.28
C LEU A 67 -19.05 6.71 -11.54
N ILE A 68 -19.90 5.71 -11.76
CA ILE A 68 -19.56 4.30 -11.55
C ILE A 68 -18.49 3.97 -12.61
N LEU A 69 -17.23 3.96 -12.20
CA LEU A 69 -16.07 3.74 -13.06
C LEU A 69 -15.93 2.27 -13.46
N ASP A 70 -16.79 1.82 -14.37
CA ASP A 70 -16.54 0.54 -15.05
C ASP A 70 -15.57 0.69 -16.22
N ASP A 71 -15.21 1.89 -16.68
CA ASP A 71 -14.17 2.01 -17.72
C ASP A 71 -13.35 3.30 -17.60
N PHE A 72 -12.08 3.14 -17.22
CA PHE A 72 -11.02 4.09 -17.53
C PHE A 72 -9.96 3.33 -18.31
N ASP A 73 -9.74 3.68 -19.58
CA ASP A 73 -8.77 3.02 -20.48
C ASP A 73 -9.02 1.51 -20.70
N GLY A 74 -10.29 1.12 -20.91
CA GLY A 74 -10.68 -0.29 -21.12
C GLY A 74 -10.49 -1.20 -19.90
N LYS A 75 -10.26 -0.63 -18.72
CA LYS A 75 -10.05 -1.35 -17.46
C LYS A 75 -11.11 -0.95 -16.42
N LYS A 76 -11.86 -1.93 -15.92
CA LYS A 76 -12.87 -1.80 -14.85
C LYS A 76 -12.24 -1.42 -13.51
N VAL A 77 -12.62 -0.28 -12.92
CA VAL A 77 -12.14 0.22 -11.61
C VAL A 77 -13.28 0.30 -10.59
N PRO A 78 -13.50 -0.73 -9.75
CA PRO A 78 -14.84 -0.92 -9.16
C PRO A 78 -15.16 -0.08 -7.93
N THR A 79 -16.44 0.31 -7.86
CA THR A 79 -16.96 1.55 -7.25
C THR A 79 -17.13 1.55 -5.72
N ALA A 80 -17.03 0.42 -5.00
CA ALA A 80 -17.12 0.47 -3.53
C ALA A 80 -16.61 -0.79 -2.81
N LEU A 81 -16.69 -1.97 -3.45
CA LEU A 81 -16.42 -3.27 -2.79
C LEU A 81 -14.98 -3.80 -2.97
N LYS A 82 -14.25 -3.37 -4.00
CA LYS A 82 -12.86 -3.82 -4.26
C LYS A 82 -11.71 -3.06 -3.55
N PRO A 83 -11.87 -1.90 -2.88
CA PRO A 83 -10.75 -1.22 -2.23
C PRO A 83 -10.02 -2.07 -1.20
N HIS A 84 -10.73 -2.91 -0.45
CA HIS A 84 -10.12 -3.78 0.57
C HIS A 84 -9.29 -4.91 -0.06
N LYS A 85 -9.73 -5.49 -1.18
CA LYS A 85 -8.97 -6.49 -1.94
C LYS A 85 -7.65 -5.90 -2.44
N TYR A 86 -7.71 -4.80 -3.19
CA TYR A 86 -6.50 -4.16 -3.73
C TYR A 86 -5.57 -3.64 -2.64
N ARG A 87 -6.13 -3.18 -1.51
CA ARG A 87 -5.35 -2.77 -0.34
C ARG A 87 -4.64 -3.94 0.32
N ALA A 88 -5.25 -5.13 0.36
CA ALA A 88 -4.61 -6.34 0.86
C ALA A 88 -3.51 -6.84 -0.09
N GLU A 89 -3.75 -6.83 -1.41
CA GLU A 89 -2.74 -7.17 -2.43
C GLU A 89 -1.55 -6.21 -2.37
N TYR A 90 -1.81 -4.90 -2.22
CA TYR A 90 -0.76 -3.91 -1.99
C TYR A 90 0.01 -4.22 -0.70
N ALA A 91 -0.68 -4.50 0.41
CA ALA A 91 -0.05 -4.83 1.68
C ALA A 91 0.85 -6.07 1.58
N GLU A 92 0.42 -7.08 0.83
CA GLU A 92 1.24 -8.25 0.50
C GLU A 92 2.52 -7.88 -0.24
N ARG A 93 2.42 -7.11 -1.33
CA ARG A 93 3.58 -6.70 -2.13
C ARG A 93 4.58 -5.93 -1.27
N VAL A 94 4.10 -4.97 -0.47
CA VAL A 94 4.96 -4.22 0.46
C VAL A 94 5.61 -5.15 1.47
N TYR A 95 4.85 -6.08 2.07
CA TYR A 95 5.40 -7.02 3.05
C TYR A 95 6.52 -7.85 2.43
N ARG A 96 6.28 -8.45 1.25
CA ARG A 96 7.26 -9.29 0.55
C ARG A 96 8.52 -8.52 0.17
N SER A 97 8.43 -7.22 -0.12
CA SER A 97 9.59 -6.42 -0.52
C SER A 97 10.49 -5.98 0.63
N VAL A 98 10.06 -6.13 1.89
CA VAL A 98 10.81 -5.70 3.09
C VAL A 98 10.96 -6.80 4.15
N ALA A 99 10.23 -7.91 4.04
CA ALA A 99 10.29 -9.01 5.00
C ALA A 99 11.64 -9.73 4.95
N ARG A 100 12.24 -9.91 6.12
CA ARG A 100 13.40 -10.79 6.28
C ARG A 100 12.93 -12.24 6.34
N GLU A 101 13.77 -13.16 5.89
CA GLU A 101 13.54 -14.58 6.14
C GLU A 101 13.46 -14.85 7.64
N ILE A 102 12.39 -15.53 8.06
CA ILE A 102 12.12 -15.79 9.48
C ILE A 102 13.27 -16.54 10.16
N SER A 103 13.92 -17.46 9.44
CA SER A 103 15.10 -18.22 9.91
C SER A 103 16.32 -17.33 10.20
N LYS A 104 16.46 -16.19 9.51
CA LYS A 104 17.57 -15.24 9.66
C LYS A 104 17.33 -14.22 10.79
N ILE A 105 16.14 -14.19 11.38
CA ILE A 105 15.82 -13.26 12.48
C ILE A 105 16.34 -13.82 13.80
N ARG A 106 17.44 -13.22 14.32
CA ARG A 106 18.07 -13.63 15.59
C ARG A 106 17.18 -13.37 16.81
N ASN A 107 16.52 -12.21 16.85
CA ASN A 107 15.67 -11.83 17.98
C ASN A 107 14.24 -12.39 17.81
N ARG A 108 13.89 -13.41 18.60
CA ARG A 108 12.57 -14.06 18.53
C ARG A 108 11.39 -13.11 18.82
N LYS A 109 11.59 -12.01 19.56
CA LYS A 109 10.53 -10.99 19.80
C LYS A 109 10.15 -10.24 18.52
N GLU A 110 11.00 -10.26 17.50
CA GLU A 110 10.72 -9.70 16.18
C GLU A 110 9.93 -10.64 15.28
N ILE A 111 9.59 -11.85 15.74
CA ILE A 111 8.73 -12.78 15.02
C ILE A 111 7.33 -12.71 15.63
N ILE A 112 6.32 -12.57 14.78
CA ILE A 112 4.91 -12.66 15.14
C ILE A 112 4.42 -14.03 14.69
N HIS A 113 3.97 -14.85 15.64
CA HIS A 113 3.27 -16.09 15.34
C HIS A 113 1.77 -15.81 15.30
N LEU A 114 1.15 -16.06 14.15
CA LEU A 114 -0.28 -15.89 13.99
C LEU A 114 -1.04 -17.03 14.71
N ARG A 115 -2.32 -16.80 14.99
CA ARG A 115 -3.18 -17.69 15.79
C ARG A 115 -4.43 -18.10 15.00
N LYS A 116 -5.24 -18.99 15.56
CA LYS A 116 -6.50 -19.48 14.98
C LYS A 116 -6.29 -20.09 13.58
N GLU A 117 -7.03 -19.64 12.58
CA GLU A 117 -6.94 -20.10 11.19
C GLU A 117 -5.58 -19.81 10.52
N LEU A 118 -4.74 -18.97 11.14
CA LEU A 118 -3.42 -18.59 10.65
C LEU A 118 -2.27 -19.27 11.41
N VAL A 119 -2.55 -20.27 12.27
CA VAL A 119 -1.51 -21.02 12.98
C VAL A 119 -0.50 -21.62 11.99
N GLY A 120 0.78 -21.57 12.34
CA GLY A 120 1.89 -22.02 11.51
C GLY A 120 2.53 -20.91 10.67
N ILE A 121 1.84 -19.77 10.48
CA ILE A 121 2.42 -18.62 9.80
C ILE A 121 3.20 -17.76 10.79
N SER A 122 4.43 -17.43 10.42
CA SER A 122 5.30 -16.51 11.15
C SER A 122 5.60 -15.28 10.31
N LEU A 123 5.45 -14.10 10.91
CA LEU A 123 5.69 -12.82 10.25
C LEU A 123 6.87 -12.07 10.88
N ASP A 124 7.56 -11.28 10.08
CA ASP A 124 8.56 -10.32 10.53
C ASP A 124 7.86 -9.06 11.08
N ARG A 125 7.97 -8.84 12.40
CA ARG A 125 7.38 -7.69 13.10
C ARG A 125 7.84 -6.35 12.55
N LYS A 126 9.09 -6.23 12.08
CA LYS A 126 9.60 -4.97 11.50
C LYS A 126 8.95 -4.71 10.14
N ALA A 127 8.82 -5.74 9.31
CA ALA A 127 8.12 -5.66 8.04
C ALA A 127 6.63 -5.30 8.24
N CYS A 128 5.94 -5.95 9.18
CA CYS A 128 4.56 -5.61 9.53
C CYS A 128 4.39 -4.13 9.90
N LYS A 129 5.34 -3.55 10.65
CA LYS A 129 5.30 -2.12 11.00
C LYS A 129 5.44 -1.22 9.77
N ILE A 130 6.31 -1.57 8.82
CA ILE A 130 6.47 -0.83 7.56
C ILE A 130 5.16 -0.86 6.77
N VAL A 131 4.56 -2.05 6.61
CA VAL A 131 3.31 -2.22 5.87
C VAL A 131 2.15 -1.44 6.53
N THR A 132 2.00 -1.54 7.85
CA THR A 132 1.00 -0.79 8.62
C THR A 132 1.13 0.72 8.37
N LYS A 133 2.36 1.26 8.41
CA LYS A 133 2.62 2.68 8.13
C LYS A 133 2.31 3.05 6.68
N ALA A 134 2.73 2.22 5.72
CA ALA A 134 2.44 2.42 4.30
C ALA A 134 0.92 2.44 4.00
N LEU A 135 0.13 1.71 4.79
CA LEU A 135 -1.33 1.72 4.71
C LEU A 135 -1.96 2.96 5.37
N GLY A 136 -1.26 3.67 6.25
CA GLY A 136 -1.80 4.80 7.03
C GLY A 136 -2.56 4.38 8.29
N HIS A 137 -2.16 3.25 8.88
CA HIS A 137 -2.71 2.73 10.12
C HIS A 137 -1.85 3.12 11.32
N ASN A 138 -2.47 3.38 12.48
CA ASN A 138 -1.75 3.81 13.70
C ASN A 138 -1.26 2.63 14.54
N ARG A 139 -1.99 1.53 14.53
CA ARG A 139 -1.70 0.37 15.38
C ARG A 139 -0.75 -0.57 14.64
N PRO A 140 0.43 -0.89 15.21
CA PRO A 140 1.44 -1.70 14.52
C PRO A 140 0.95 -3.11 14.13
N GLU A 141 -0.05 -3.62 14.85
CA GLU A 141 -0.64 -4.96 14.69
C GLU A 141 -1.73 -5.03 13.58
N GLU A 142 -2.07 -3.91 12.91
CA GLU A 142 -3.18 -3.88 11.94
C GLU A 142 -2.94 -4.75 10.70
N PHE A 143 -1.71 -4.77 10.18
CA PHE A 143 -1.38 -5.68 9.07
C PHE A 143 -1.58 -7.16 9.45
N PRO A 144 -0.95 -7.66 10.55
CA PRO A 144 -1.21 -9.00 11.05
C PRO A 144 -2.69 -9.33 11.26
N HIS A 145 -3.47 -8.38 11.79
CA HIS A 145 -4.86 -8.64 12.17
C HIS A 145 -5.84 -8.58 11.00
N SER A 146 -5.70 -7.59 10.12
CA SER A 146 -6.73 -7.29 9.10
C SER A 146 -6.34 -7.68 7.68
N TYR A 147 -5.07 -8.01 7.43
CA TYR A 147 -4.58 -8.23 6.06
C TYR A 147 -3.76 -9.52 5.91
N ALA A 148 -3.24 -10.12 6.98
CA ALA A 148 -2.37 -11.30 6.88
C ALA A 148 -3.03 -12.50 6.18
N TYR A 149 -4.36 -12.58 6.15
CA TYR A 149 -5.10 -13.60 5.38
C TYR A 149 -4.73 -13.61 3.89
N ILE A 150 -4.27 -12.48 3.32
CA ILE A 150 -3.86 -12.43 1.91
C ILE A 150 -2.66 -13.35 1.64
N LEU A 151 -1.81 -13.57 2.66
CA LEU A 151 -0.64 -14.45 2.55
C LEU A 151 -1.00 -15.93 2.47
N LEU A 152 -2.24 -16.29 2.82
CA LEU A 152 -2.79 -17.64 2.67
C LEU A 152 -3.32 -17.93 1.27
N LYS A 153 -3.67 -16.91 0.48
CA LYS A 153 -4.21 -17.11 -0.86
C LYS A 153 -3.06 -17.53 -1.78
N ARG A 154 -2.81 -18.83 -1.81
CA ARG A 154 -1.96 -19.52 -2.78
C ARG A 154 -2.77 -20.64 -3.40
#